data_AF-A0A378YLB6-F1
#
_entry.id   AF-A0A378YLB6-F1
#
_cell.length_a   1.000
_cell.length_b   1.000
_cell.length_c   1.000
_cell.angle_alpha   90.00
_cell.angle_beta   90.00
_cell.angle_gamma   90.00
#
_symmetry.space_group_name_H-M   'P 1'
#
loop_
_entity.id
_entity.type
_entity.pdbx_description
1 polymer ?
#
loop_
_entity_poly.entity_id
_entity_poly.type
_entity_poly.pdbx_seq_one_letter_code
_entity_poly.pdbx_strand_id
1 'polypeptide(L)'
;MRTASEATPTAQPRPLNVGRTYAVKREVVFGAWTSVDAVKRWFCPTGYTVPEATVDARVGGPFELRMQSPEGESHWIRGRFVEIDAPARLVIDMEVTDAGGMALFGARTTAAFTDVAEGTRLDVEQRYTVHDAAFAWMPEGAGEGWKQTLDKLGREVLRDLDAPSRRSVVHATFRLERQYPASPARVFRALSDREAKDRWFGGGAGYTMLERTMDVRPGGRERARGRWASGMVSTFDAVYFDVVPDTRLVYAYEMHLDTRKISVSVATIELRAKDGGTHLVMTEQGAYLDGYDDAGSRERGTQHLLDALGASLAD
;
A
#
# COMPACT_ATOMS: atom_id res chain seq x y z
N MET A 1 29.85 16.10 61.74
CA MET A 1 28.53 15.61 61.31
C MET A 1 27.82 16.73 60.58
N ARG A 2 27.86 16.74 59.24
CA ARG A 2 27.01 17.62 58.42
C ARG A 2 25.71 16.85 58.17
N THR A 3 24.62 17.39 58.67
CA THR A 3 23.25 16.92 58.44
C THR A 3 22.97 16.87 56.94
N ALA A 4 22.59 15.70 56.45
CA ALA A 4 22.08 15.52 55.10
C ALA A 4 20.81 16.36 54.96
N SER A 5 20.79 17.24 53.97
CA SER A 5 19.58 17.93 53.54
C SER A 5 18.65 16.88 52.94
N GLU A 6 17.54 16.58 53.60
CA GLU A 6 16.44 15.84 52.98
C GLU A 6 15.92 16.67 51.81
N ALA A 7 16.19 16.20 50.58
CA ALA A 7 15.61 16.77 49.40
C ALA A 7 14.10 16.54 49.44
N THR A 8 13.32 17.63 49.46
CA THR A 8 11.87 17.59 49.31
C THR A 8 11.53 16.78 48.05
N PRO A 9 10.66 15.76 48.10
CA PRO A 9 10.30 15.00 46.91
C PRO A 9 9.72 15.95 45.86
N THR A 10 10.36 16.04 44.70
CA THR A 10 9.86 16.81 43.56
C THR A 10 8.49 16.25 43.18
N ALA A 11 7.44 17.07 43.28
CA ALA A 11 6.09 16.65 42.94
C ALA A 11 6.02 16.28 41.45
N GLN A 12 5.59 15.04 41.17
CA GLN A 12 5.56 14.53 39.81
C GLN A 12 4.33 15.07 39.05
N PRO A 13 4.47 15.38 37.75
CA PRO A 13 3.33 15.78 36.92
C PRO A 13 2.24 14.70 36.89
N ARG A 14 0.98 15.13 36.69
CA ARG A 14 -0.12 14.18 36.48
C ARG A 14 0.13 13.36 35.21
N PRO A 15 -0.26 12.07 35.20
CA PRO A 15 -0.20 11.27 33.98
C PRO A 15 -1.01 11.90 32.85
N LEU A 16 -0.41 11.98 31.67
CA LEU A 16 -1.09 12.37 30.45
C LEU A 16 -1.85 11.16 29.91
N ASN A 17 -3.12 11.36 29.55
CA ASN A 17 -3.93 10.37 28.87
C ASN A 17 -4.45 10.98 27.57
N VAL A 18 -4.12 10.36 26.44
CA VAL A 18 -4.60 10.76 25.12
C VAL A 18 -5.02 9.51 24.37
N GLY A 19 -5.97 9.64 23.45
CA GLY A 19 -6.32 8.50 22.61
C GLY A 19 -7.06 8.90 21.37
N ARG A 20 -7.04 8.01 20.37
CA ARG A 20 -7.61 8.24 19.06
C ARG A 20 -8.03 6.92 18.42
N THR A 21 -9.07 6.98 17.59
CA THR A 21 -9.52 5.84 16.78
C THR A 21 -8.99 5.98 15.36
N TYR A 22 -8.49 4.89 14.79
CA TYR A 22 -8.00 4.80 13.42
C TYR A 22 -8.76 3.70 12.67
N ALA A 23 -9.17 3.97 11.43
CA ALA A 23 -9.92 3.05 10.58
C ALA A 23 -9.04 1.96 9.93
N VAL A 24 -8.18 1.32 10.74
CA VAL A 24 -7.28 0.22 10.36
C VAL A 24 -7.28 -0.84 11.45
N LYS A 25 -6.76 -2.04 11.13
CA LYS A 25 -6.59 -3.11 12.11
C LYS A 25 -5.49 -2.78 13.13
N ARG A 26 -5.59 -3.34 14.33
CA ARG A 26 -4.65 -3.10 15.44
C ARG A 26 -3.21 -3.44 15.09
N GLU A 27 -2.99 -4.45 14.24
CA GLU A 27 -1.66 -4.86 13.80
C GLU A 27 -0.94 -3.76 13.01
N VAL A 28 -1.69 -2.93 12.28
CA VAL A 28 -1.15 -1.79 11.52
C VAL A 28 -0.70 -0.69 12.48
N VAL A 29 -1.55 -0.34 13.45
CA VAL A 29 -1.22 0.69 14.44
C VAL A 29 -0.05 0.23 15.30
N PHE A 30 -0.07 -1.01 15.81
CA PHE A 30 1.02 -1.61 16.57
C PHE A 30 2.33 -1.66 15.76
N GLY A 31 2.25 -2.03 14.47
CA GLY A 31 3.39 -2.05 13.56
C GLY A 31 4.07 -0.68 13.42
N ALA A 32 3.30 0.42 13.43
CA ALA A 32 3.85 1.76 13.35
C ALA A 32 4.67 2.17 14.59
N TRP A 33 4.39 1.60 15.77
CA TRP A 33 5.17 1.84 16.99
C TRP A 33 6.47 1.02 17.05
N THR A 34 6.53 -0.08 16.29
CA THR A 34 7.61 -1.06 16.35
C THR A 34 8.52 -1.05 15.13
N SER A 35 8.19 -0.25 14.10
CA SER A 35 9.00 -0.03 12.91
C SER A 35 9.82 1.26 13.03
N VAL A 36 11.14 1.15 12.87
CA VAL A 36 12.06 2.31 12.86
C VAL A 36 11.65 3.33 11.79
N ASP A 37 11.28 2.87 10.61
CA ASP A 37 10.91 3.74 9.49
C ASP A 37 9.62 4.50 9.75
N ALA A 38 8.63 3.83 10.37
CA ALA A 38 7.38 4.47 10.76
C ALA A 38 7.62 5.50 11.88
N VAL A 39 8.35 5.12 12.95
CA VAL A 39 8.68 5.99 14.08
C VAL A 39 9.33 7.29 13.60
N LYS A 40 10.26 7.22 12.63
CA LYS A 40 10.90 8.41 12.05
C LYS A 40 9.91 9.37 11.38
N ARG A 41 8.78 8.87 10.88
CA ARG A 41 7.77 9.66 10.18
C ARG A 41 6.73 10.27 11.11
N TRP A 42 6.37 9.60 12.20
CA TRP A 42 5.23 10.03 13.02
C TRP A 42 5.55 10.42 14.46
N PHE A 43 6.62 9.90 15.10
CA PHE A 43 6.86 10.04 16.54
C PHE A 43 7.49 11.40 16.92
N CYS A 44 6.83 12.50 16.55
CA CYS A 44 7.14 13.85 17.01
C CYS A 44 5.96 14.79 16.68
N PRO A 45 5.84 15.95 17.35
CA PRO A 45 4.79 16.93 17.02
C PRO A 45 4.98 17.56 15.64
N THR A 46 3.98 18.34 15.20
CA THR A 46 4.03 19.04 13.91
C THR A 46 5.17 20.07 13.91
N GLY A 47 5.91 20.19 12.80
CA GLY A 47 7.09 21.05 12.69
C GLY A 47 8.41 20.37 13.11
N TYR A 48 8.34 19.34 13.94
CA TYR A 48 9.51 18.57 14.37
C TYR A 48 9.81 17.42 13.41
N THR A 49 11.06 16.93 13.45
CA THR A 49 11.51 15.75 12.69
C THR A 49 12.24 14.75 13.58
N VAL A 50 12.33 13.51 13.10
CA VAL A 50 13.10 12.43 13.73
C VAL A 50 14.16 11.93 12.74
N PRO A 51 15.30 12.64 12.61
CA PRO A 51 16.36 12.30 11.66
C PRO A 51 17.01 10.94 11.94
N GLU A 52 17.11 10.54 13.21
CA GLU A 52 17.76 9.32 13.66
C GLU A 52 16.86 8.57 14.64
N ALA A 53 16.78 7.24 14.48
CA ALA A 53 16.08 6.37 15.41
C ALA A 53 16.66 4.95 15.37
N THR A 54 16.57 4.26 16.51
CA THR A 54 16.87 2.84 16.69
C THR A 54 15.67 2.21 17.37
N VAL A 55 15.07 1.19 16.73
CA VAL A 55 13.91 0.49 17.26
C VAL A 55 14.14 -1.01 17.11
N ASP A 56 14.16 -1.73 18.22
CA ASP A 56 14.24 -3.20 18.30
C ASP A 56 13.08 -3.69 19.16
N ALA A 57 11.99 -4.10 18.51
CA ALA A 57 10.71 -4.40 19.12
C ALA A 57 10.67 -5.77 19.81
N ARG A 58 11.46 -5.90 20.86
CA ARG A 58 11.45 -7.00 21.83
C ARG A 58 11.58 -6.44 23.24
N VAL A 59 11.14 -7.17 24.25
CA VAL A 59 11.35 -6.75 25.65
C VAL A 59 12.86 -6.56 25.91
N GLY A 60 13.22 -5.41 26.44
CA GLY A 60 14.60 -4.95 26.65
C GLY A 60 15.30 -4.39 25.42
N GLY A 61 14.69 -4.42 24.23
CA GLY A 61 15.24 -3.84 23.01
C GLY A 61 15.18 -2.31 23.02
N PRO A 62 16.13 -1.61 22.38
CA PRO A 62 16.17 -0.15 22.33
C PRO A 62 14.96 0.47 21.63
N PHE A 63 14.52 1.60 22.17
CA PHE A 63 13.66 2.59 21.52
C PHE A 63 14.31 3.96 21.72
N GLU A 64 15.12 4.37 20.75
CA GLU A 64 15.90 5.60 20.82
C GLU A 64 15.62 6.46 19.59
N LEU A 65 15.52 7.77 19.78
CA LEU A 65 15.36 8.69 18.67
C LEU A 65 15.94 10.06 18.99
N ARG A 66 16.43 10.74 17.95
CA ARG A 66 16.80 12.15 18.02
C ARG A 66 15.66 12.97 17.47
N MET A 67 15.07 13.82 18.30
CA MET A 67 14.03 14.75 17.89
C MET A 67 14.66 16.10 17.61
N GLN A 68 14.29 16.72 16.48
CA GLN A 68 14.82 18.03 16.05
C GLN A 68 13.69 19.04 15.83
N SER A 69 13.84 20.25 16.39
CA SER A 69 12.92 21.37 16.22
C SER A 69 13.08 22.06 14.86
N PRO A 70 12.10 22.86 14.41
CA PRO A 70 12.22 23.69 13.19
C PRO A 70 13.44 24.62 13.20
N GLU A 71 13.85 25.10 14.37
CA GLU A 71 14.98 26.00 14.59
C GLU A 71 16.33 25.26 14.65
N GLY A 72 16.31 23.93 14.59
CA GLY A 72 17.49 23.08 14.51
C GLY A 72 17.96 22.50 15.85
N GLU A 73 17.36 22.90 16.98
CA GLU A 73 17.65 22.33 18.30
C GLU A 73 17.32 20.84 18.33
N SER A 74 18.13 20.03 19.02
CA SER A 74 17.95 18.58 19.07
C SER A 74 18.01 18.05 20.49
N HIS A 75 17.12 17.10 20.79
CA HIS A 75 17.13 16.33 22.03
C HIS A 75 17.13 14.84 21.70
N TRP A 76 17.81 14.06 22.53
CA TRP A 76 17.76 12.61 22.45
C TRP A 76 16.69 12.09 23.39
N ILE A 77 15.89 11.16 22.89
CA ILE A 77 15.01 10.33 23.70
C ILE A 77 15.61 8.94 23.65
N ARG A 78 16.09 8.43 24.78
CA ARG A 78 16.71 7.11 24.86
C ARG A 78 15.93 6.23 25.80
N GLY A 79 15.53 5.07 25.32
CA GLY A 79 14.66 4.18 26.07
C GLY A 79 14.73 2.75 25.59
N ARG A 80 13.83 1.95 26.15
CA ARG A 80 13.68 0.53 25.82
C ARG A 80 12.22 0.11 25.93
N PHE A 81 11.85 -0.91 25.17
CA PHE A 81 10.59 -1.61 25.40
C PHE A 81 10.69 -2.40 26.70
N VAL A 82 9.75 -2.19 27.61
CA VAL A 82 9.69 -2.91 28.90
C VAL A 82 8.58 -3.97 28.90
N GLU A 83 7.59 -3.83 28.03
CA GLU A 83 6.50 -4.77 27.85
C GLU A 83 6.09 -4.77 26.37
N ILE A 84 5.89 -5.95 25.80
CA ILE A 84 5.30 -6.13 24.47
C ILE A 84 4.36 -7.33 24.54
N ASP A 85 3.07 -7.06 24.32
CA ASP A 85 2.03 -8.06 24.11
C ASP A 85 1.40 -7.78 22.74
N ALA A 86 2.01 -8.31 21.69
CA ALA A 86 1.66 -7.95 20.32
C ALA A 86 0.35 -8.64 19.89
N PRO A 87 -0.61 -7.93 19.25
CA PRO A 87 -0.63 -6.50 18.93
C PRO A 87 -1.41 -5.63 19.94
N ALA A 88 -1.72 -6.14 21.12
CA ALA A 88 -2.65 -5.53 22.09
C ALA A 88 -2.05 -4.40 22.93
N ARG A 89 -0.75 -4.46 23.25
CA ARG A 89 -0.12 -3.52 24.19
C ARG A 89 1.39 -3.44 24.04
N LEU A 90 1.94 -2.26 24.32
CA LEU A 90 3.37 -2.08 24.55
C LEU A 90 3.62 -1.02 25.62
N VAL A 91 4.78 -1.11 26.27
CA VAL A 91 5.26 -0.10 27.21
C VAL A 91 6.70 0.24 26.89
N ILE A 92 7.00 1.53 26.85
CA ILE A 92 8.33 2.08 26.60
C ILE A 92 8.72 2.93 27.80
N ASP A 93 9.93 2.72 28.30
CA ASP A 93 10.55 3.51 29.36
C ASP A 93 11.68 4.31 28.74
N MET A 94 11.63 5.64 28.84
CA MET A 94 12.54 6.54 28.12
C MET A 94 13.00 7.72 28.98
N GLU A 95 14.19 8.21 28.70
CA GLU A 95 14.77 9.43 29.27
C GLU A 95 15.03 10.43 28.14
N VAL A 96 14.66 11.69 28.38
CA VAL A 96 14.95 12.79 27.47
C VAL A 96 16.22 13.47 27.95
N THR A 97 17.21 13.57 27.06
CA THR A 97 18.48 14.24 27.34
C THR A 97 18.71 15.42 26.40
N ASP A 98 19.42 16.43 26.89
CA ASP A 98 19.96 17.49 26.03
C ASP A 98 21.12 16.99 25.15
N ALA A 99 21.71 17.91 24.38
CA ALA A 99 22.87 17.63 23.53
C ALA A 99 24.13 17.22 24.32
N GLY A 100 24.24 17.61 25.59
CA GLY A 100 25.32 17.24 26.50
C GLY A 100 25.12 15.90 27.21
N GLY A 101 23.96 15.26 27.03
CA GLY A 101 23.61 13.99 27.66
C GLY A 101 23.03 14.12 29.07
N MET A 102 22.72 15.34 29.53
CA MET A 102 22.06 15.56 30.81
C MET A 102 20.59 15.11 30.72
N ALA A 103 20.17 14.23 31.63
CA ALA A 103 18.78 13.80 31.74
C ALA A 103 17.90 14.96 32.23
N LEU A 104 16.93 15.34 31.41
CA LEU A 104 15.97 16.42 31.69
C LEU A 104 14.77 15.85 32.43
N PHE A 105 14.18 14.79 31.89
CA PHE A 105 13.07 14.06 32.51
C PHE A 105 12.91 12.66 31.90
N GLY A 106 12.37 11.75 32.71
CA GLY A 106 11.93 10.43 32.28
C GLY A 106 10.46 10.43 31.86
N ALA A 107 10.10 9.51 30.96
CA ALA A 107 8.74 9.23 30.58
C ALA A 107 8.51 7.71 30.46
N ARG A 108 7.43 7.23 31.06
CA ARG A 108 6.93 5.87 30.84
C ARG A 108 5.67 5.94 30.00
N THR A 109 5.76 5.50 28.75
CA THR A 109 4.65 5.50 27.80
C THR A 109 4.05 4.12 27.67
N THR A 110 2.75 4.02 27.93
CA THR A 110 1.95 2.82 27.73
C THR A 110 1.01 3.05 26.57
N ALA A 111 1.04 2.19 25.56
CA ALA A 111 0.09 2.21 24.44
C ALA A 111 -0.74 0.92 24.47
N ALA A 112 -2.06 1.07 24.48
CA ALA A 112 -3.03 -0.03 24.41
C ALA A 112 -3.84 0.08 23.11
N PHE A 113 -4.04 -1.04 22.44
CA PHE A 113 -4.71 -1.14 21.14
C PHE A 113 -5.94 -2.04 21.30
N THR A 114 -7.13 -1.48 21.12
CA THR A 114 -8.41 -2.19 21.28
C THR A 114 -9.18 -2.17 19.97
N ASP A 115 -9.70 -3.33 19.56
CA ASP A 115 -10.60 -3.39 18.41
C ASP A 115 -11.95 -2.73 18.77
N VAL A 116 -12.43 -1.83 17.91
CA VAL A 116 -13.73 -1.16 18.00
C VAL A 116 -14.44 -1.25 16.65
N ALA A 117 -15.73 -0.91 16.59
CA ALA A 117 -16.52 -1.06 15.37
C ALA A 117 -15.92 -0.27 14.18
N GLU A 118 -15.32 0.89 14.46
CA GLU A 118 -14.72 1.80 13.47
C GLU A 118 -13.25 1.50 13.15
N GLY A 119 -12.66 0.43 13.70
CA GLY A 119 -11.27 0.04 13.50
C GLY A 119 -10.53 -0.22 14.81
N THR A 120 -9.47 0.54 15.09
CA THR A 120 -8.66 0.39 16.29
C THR A 120 -8.71 1.65 17.14
N ARG A 121 -9.05 1.51 18.42
CA ARG A 121 -8.85 2.52 19.45
C ARG A 121 -7.43 2.37 20.02
N LEU A 122 -6.64 3.44 19.90
CA LEU A 122 -5.37 3.60 20.61
C LEU A 122 -5.58 4.50 21.83
N ASP A 123 -5.18 4.01 22.99
CA ASP A 123 -5.07 4.78 24.23
C ASP A 123 -3.60 4.83 24.68
N VAL A 124 -3.08 6.03 24.88
CA VAL A 124 -1.73 6.30 25.34
C VAL A 124 -1.77 6.96 26.71
N GLU A 125 -1.15 6.32 27.70
CA GLU A 125 -0.84 6.91 29.00
C GLU A 125 0.66 7.23 29.05
N GLN A 126 1.02 8.45 29.40
CA GLN A 126 2.41 8.83 29.67
C GLN A 126 2.56 9.33 31.11
N ARG A 127 3.46 8.69 31.87
CA ARG A 127 3.84 9.11 33.23
C ARG A 127 5.22 9.72 33.20
N TYR A 128 5.37 10.92 33.77
CA TYR A 128 6.63 11.63 33.78
C TYR A 128 7.38 11.44 35.10
N THR A 129 8.70 11.39 35.01
CA THR A 129 9.61 11.46 36.15
C THR A 129 10.50 12.69 35.98
N VAL A 130 10.22 13.75 36.74
CA VAL A 130 11.04 14.96 36.75
C VAL A 130 12.12 14.81 37.82
N HIS A 131 13.37 14.89 37.38
CA HIS A 131 14.55 14.72 38.25
C HIS A 131 14.97 16.04 38.91
N ASP A 132 14.77 17.17 38.22
CA ASP A 132 15.03 18.52 38.73
C ASP A 132 13.78 19.41 38.54
N ALA A 133 13.35 20.05 39.63
CA ALA A 133 12.20 20.95 39.64
C ALA A 133 12.31 22.10 38.62
N ALA A 134 13.53 22.48 38.21
CA ALA A 134 13.76 23.46 37.16
C ALA A 134 13.19 23.05 35.78
N PHE A 135 12.99 21.75 35.54
CA PHE A 135 12.45 21.21 34.29
C PHE A 135 10.99 20.75 34.41
N ALA A 136 10.34 20.99 35.55
CA ALA A 136 8.96 20.55 35.80
C ALA A 136 7.93 21.15 34.82
N TRP A 137 8.25 22.28 34.19
CA TRP A 137 7.41 22.95 33.20
C TRP A 137 7.46 22.29 31.81
N MET A 138 8.51 21.53 31.47
CA MET A 138 8.69 20.97 30.13
C MET A 138 7.56 20.02 29.71
N PRO A 139 7.01 19.16 30.60
CA PRO A 139 5.85 18.33 30.25
C PRO A 139 4.52 19.08 30.13
N GLU A 140 4.42 20.36 30.53
CA GLU A 140 3.14 21.09 30.55
C GLU A 140 2.55 21.30 29.14
N GLY A 141 3.38 21.25 28.09
CA GLY A 141 2.96 21.28 26.68
C GLY A 141 2.76 19.90 26.03
N ALA A 142 3.08 18.81 26.75
CA ALA A 142 3.13 17.48 26.17
C ALA A 142 1.76 16.99 25.66
N GLY A 143 0.66 17.42 26.30
CA GLY A 143 -0.68 17.05 25.86
C GLY A 143 -1.02 17.52 24.45
N GLU A 144 -0.65 18.76 24.09
CA GLU A 144 -0.88 19.29 22.75
C GLU A 144 0.09 18.66 21.73
N GLY A 145 1.36 18.49 22.12
CA GLY A 145 2.34 17.78 21.30
C GLY A 145 1.91 16.35 20.96
N TRP A 146 1.31 15.64 21.91
CA TRP A 146 0.80 14.28 21.70
C TRP A 146 -0.40 14.24 20.76
N LYS A 147 -1.34 15.19 20.81
CA LYS A 147 -2.45 15.23 19.84
C LYS A 147 -1.92 15.33 18.42
N GLN A 148 -0.96 16.23 18.18
CA GLN A 148 -0.33 16.40 16.87
C GLN A 148 0.48 15.17 16.45
N THR A 149 1.17 14.54 17.39
CA THR A 149 1.90 13.28 17.17
C THR A 149 0.93 12.17 16.75
N LEU A 150 -0.25 12.07 17.38
CA LEU A 150 -1.31 11.13 17.02
C LEU A 150 -2.03 11.49 15.70
N ASP A 151 -2.06 12.77 15.30
CA ASP A 151 -2.44 13.19 13.94
C ASP A 151 -1.47 12.64 12.89
N LYS A 152 -0.15 12.72 13.16
CA LYS A 152 0.87 12.14 12.28
C LYS A 152 0.81 10.63 12.23
N LEU A 153 0.58 9.96 13.37
CA LEU A 153 0.35 8.51 13.39
C LEU A 153 -0.84 8.14 12.52
N GLY A 154 -1.94 8.90 12.60
CA GLY A 154 -3.09 8.71 11.73
C GLY A 154 -2.72 8.76 10.25
N ARG A 155 -1.99 9.79 9.83
CA ARG A 155 -1.49 9.88 8.44
C ARG A 155 -0.57 8.72 8.07
N GLU A 156 0.26 8.26 9.00
CA GLU A 156 1.20 7.15 8.77
C GLU A 156 0.50 5.80 8.64
N VAL A 157 -0.43 5.46 9.53
CA VAL A 157 -1.14 4.17 9.49
C VAL A 157 -2.18 4.10 8.38
N LEU A 158 -2.70 5.25 7.95
CA LEU A 158 -3.58 5.37 6.79
C LEU A 158 -2.80 5.52 5.48
N ARG A 159 -1.47 5.73 5.54
CA ARG A 159 -0.61 5.90 4.36
C ARG A 159 -0.72 4.73 3.39
N ASP A 160 -0.92 3.52 3.93
CA ASP A 160 -1.02 2.26 3.21
C ASP A 160 -2.47 1.85 2.86
N LEU A 161 -3.47 2.63 3.26
CA LEU A 161 -4.82 2.49 2.68
C LEU A 161 -4.89 3.09 1.27
N ASP A 162 -3.95 4.00 0.94
CA ASP A 162 -3.77 4.59 -0.41
C ASP A 162 -2.44 4.20 -1.09
N ALA A 163 -1.59 3.37 -0.47
CA ALA A 163 -0.33 2.87 -1.04
C ALA A 163 -0.29 1.32 -1.07
N PRO A 164 0.16 0.69 -2.18
CA PRO A 164 0.10 -0.76 -2.36
C PRO A 164 1.05 -1.49 -1.41
N SER A 165 0.49 -2.06 -0.34
CA SER A 165 1.19 -2.86 0.67
C SER A 165 1.89 -4.07 0.04
N ARG A 166 3.19 -4.23 0.35
CA ARG A 166 4.05 -5.40 0.06
C ARG A 166 4.09 -5.81 -1.42
N ARG A 167 5.28 -5.61 -2.04
CA ARG A 167 5.56 -6.17 -3.37
C ARG A 167 5.25 -7.66 -3.36
N SER A 168 4.22 -8.05 -4.11
CA SER A 168 3.70 -9.41 -4.11
C SER A 168 3.28 -9.79 -5.52
N VAL A 169 3.30 -11.09 -5.78
CA VAL A 169 2.88 -11.64 -7.06
C VAL A 169 2.04 -12.88 -6.83
N VAL A 170 0.90 -12.95 -7.52
CA VAL A 170 0.08 -14.15 -7.68
C VAL A 170 0.13 -14.54 -9.14
N HIS A 171 0.42 -15.81 -9.42
CA HIS A 171 0.43 -16.33 -10.78
C HIS A 171 -0.87 -17.08 -11.08
N ALA A 172 -1.41 -16.88 -12.27
CA ALA A 172 -2.49 -17.72 -12.78
C ALA A 172 -2.25 -18.09 -14.24
N THR A 173 -2.84 -19.21 -14.66
CA THR A 173 -2.87 -19.64 -16.05
C THR A 173 -4.25 -20.17 -16.35
N PHE A 174 -4.84 -19.72 -17.45
CA PHE A 174 -6.12 -20.22 -17.92
C PHE A 174 -6.09 -20.44 -19.43
N ARG A 175 -6.97 -21.33 -19.90
CA ARG A 175 -7.11 -21.70 -21.30
C ARG A 175 -8.58 -21.63 -21.68
N LEU A 176 -8.89 -20.88 -22.72
CA LEU A 176 -10.22 -20.71 -23.27
C LEU A 176 -10.27 -21.20 -24.71
N GLU A 177 -11.37 -21.83 -25.09
CA GLU A 177 -11.60 -22.29 -26.45
C GLU A 177 -12.93 -21.75 -26.99
N ARG A 178 -12.97 -21.47 -28.29
CA ARG A 178 -14.18 -21.05 -29.01
C ARG A 178 -14.22 -21.69 -30.39
N GLN A 179 -15.43 -21.98 -30.86
CA GLN A 179 -15.69 -22.37 -32.23
C GLN A 179 -16.50 -21.23 -32.88
N TYR A 180 -15.94 -20.63 -33.93
CA TYR A 180 -16.61 -19.56 -34.68
C TYR A 180 -17.00 -20.04 -36.08
N PRO A 181 -18.21 -19.70 -36.58
CA PRO A 181 -18.62 -19.97 -37.95
C PRO A 181 -18.02 -18.96 -38.95
N ALA A 182 -16.71 -18.72 -38.83
CA ALA A 182 -15.95 -17.77 -39.64
C ALA A 182 -14.60 -18.39 -40.01
N SER A 183 -14.04 -18.03 -41.17
CA SER A 183 -12.72 -18.52 -41.59
C SER A 183 -11.59 -18.01 -40.68
N PRO A 184 -10.46 -18.74 -40.56
CA PRO A 184 -9.32 -18.28 -39.76
C PRO A 184 -8.84 -16.88 -40.17
N ALA A 185 -8.88 -16.57 -41.47
CA ALA A 185 -8.55 -15.24 -41.99
C ALA A 185 -9.49 -14.13 -41.49
N ARG A 186 -10.80 -14.41 -41.40
CA ARG A 186 -11.79 -13.45 -40.86
C ARG A 186 -11.59 -13.24 -39.35
N VAL A 187 -11.33 -14.32 -38.60
CA VAL A 187 -11.04 -14.24 -37.16
C VAL A 187 -9.73 -13.51 -36.90
N PHE A 188 -8.68 -13.82 -37.66
CA PHE A 188 -7.38 -13.15 -37.56
C PHE A 188 -7.51 -11.65 -37.85
N ARG A 189 -8.20 -11.27 -38.93
CA ARG A 189 -8.50 -9.87 -39.23
C ARG A 189 -9.22 -9.19 -38.05
N ALA A 190 -10.21 -9.83 -37.44
CA ALA A 190 -10.90 -9.26 -36.28
C ALA A 190 -10.00 -9.07 -35.05
N LEU A 191 -8.92 -9.85 -34.94
CA LEU A 191 -7.90 -9.73 -33.89
C LEU A 191 -6.80 -8.73 -34.20
N SER A 192 -6.48 -8.51 -35.49
CA SER A 192 -5.29 -7.78 -35.95
C SER A 192 -5.56 -6.44 -36.64
N ASP A 193 -6.79 -6.18 -37.06
CA ASP A 193 -7.21 -4.93 -37.69
C ASP A 193 -7.89 -4.02 -36.67
N ARG A 194 -7.48 -2.75 -36.63
CA ARG A 194 -7.98 -1.78 -35.65
C ARG A 194 -9.50 -1.60 -35.72
N GLU A 195 -10.04 -1.37 -36.92
CA GLU A 195 -11.47 -1.10 -37.09
C GLU A 195 -12.31 -2.33 -36.78
N ALA A 196 -11.83 -3.52 -37.15
CA ALA A 196 -12.49 -4.76 -36.79
C ALA A 196 -12.46 -5.01 -35.28
N LYS A 197 -11.33 -4.75 -34.62
CA LYS A 197 -11.16 -4.92 -33.17
C LYS A 197 -12.01 -3.95 -32.35
N ASP A 198 -12.19 -2.73 -32.84
CA ASP A 198 -13.05 -1.72 -32.19
C ASP A 198 -14.51 -2.16 -32.05
N ARG A 199 -14.98 -3.14 -32.84
CA ARG A 199 -16.34 -3.68 -32.73
C ARG A 199 -16.58 -4.56 -31.50
N TRP A 200 -15.54 -5.14 -30.90
CA TRP A 200 -15.70 -6.10 -29.80
C TRP A 200 -14.77 -5.88 -28.62
N PHE A 201 -13.63 -5.22 -28.81
CA PHE A 201 -12.63 -5.03 -27.77
C PHE A 201 -12.81 -3.68 -27.05
N GLY A 202 -13.88 -3.54 -26.29
CA GLY A 202 -14.22 -2.33 -25.51
C GLY A 202 -14.78 -2.65 -24.12
N GLY A 203 -14.73 -1.69 -23.19
CA GLY A 203 -15.20 -1.88 -21.81
C GLY A 203 -16.72 -1.87 -21.61
N GLY A 204 -17.51 -1.81 -22.69
CA GLY A 204 -18.97 -1.87 -22.63
C GLY A 204 -19.64 -0.61 -22.06
N ALA A 205 -20.80 -0.79 -21.42
CA ALA A 205 -21.59 0.31 -20.87
C ALA A 205 -20.83 1.04 -19.75
N GLY A 206 -20.79 2.38 -19.81
CA GLY A 206 -20.07 3.20 -18.84
C GLY A 206 -18.55 3.26 -19.08
N TYR A 207 -18.04 2.73 -20.19
CA TYR A 207 -16.65 2.88 -20.60
C TYR A 207 -16.51 3.87 -21.75
N THR A 208 -15.63 4.86 -21.61
CA THR A 208 -15.28 5.82 -22.66
C THR A 208 -13.86 5.57 -23.14
N MET A 209 -13.68 5.28 -24.42
CA MET A 209 -12.36 5.15 -25.02
C MET A 209 -11.65 6.50 -25.07
N LEU A 210 -10.41 6.57 -24.56
CA LEU A 210 -9.57 7.77 -24.55
C LEU A 210 -8.44 7.67 -25.58
N GLU A 211 -7.87 6.49 -25.77
CA GLU A 211 -6.73 6.25 -26.67
C GLU A 211 -6.82 4.85 -27.26
N ARG A 212 -6.53 4.71 -28.55
CA ARG A 212 -6.33 3.42 -29.23
C ARG A 212 -5.23 3.54 -30.28
N THR A 213 -4.20 2.71 -30.16
CA THR A 213 -3.18 2.51 -31.20
C THR A 213 -2.91 1.02 -31.38
N MET A 214 -2.55 0.61 -32.60
CA MET A 214 -2.34 -0.80 -32.92
C MET A 214 -1.35 -0.93 -34.09
N ASP A 215 -0.26 -1.66 -33.87
CA ASP A 215 0.75 -2.05 -34.87
C ASP A 215 1.01 -3.56 -34.73
N VAL A 216 0.28 -4.37 -35.51
CA VAL A 216 0.29 -5.84 -35.36
C VAL A 216 1.32 -6.47 -36.27
N ARG A 217 2.55 -6.54 -35.74
CA ARG A 217 3.70 -7.23 -36.33
C ARG A 217 4.67 -7.60 -35.19
N PRO A 218 5.65 -8.49 -35.41
CA PRO A 218 6.68 -8.73 -34.41
C PRO A 218 7.40 -7.43 -33.99
N GLY A 219 7.47 -7.18 -32.69
CA GLY A 219 7.97 -5.95 -32.07
C GLY A 219 7.01 -4.75 -32.11
N GLY A 220 5.87 -4.88 -32.79
CA GLY A 220 4.81 -3.87 -32.82
C GLY A 220 4.05 -3.80 -31.49
N ARG A 221 3.33 -2.69 -31.28
CA ARG A 221 2.64 -2.40 -30.01
C ARG A 221 1.16 -2.15 -30.21
N GLU A 222 0.37 -2.50 -29.20
CA GLU A 222 -1.04 -2.09 -29.10
C GLU A 222 -1.26 -1.41 -27.77
N ARG A 223 -2.00 -0.30 -27.79
CA ARG A 223 -2.39 0.42 -26.59
C ARG A 223 -3.85 0.78 -26.64
N ALA A 224 -4.55 0.53 -25.54
CA ALA A 224 -5.94 0.92 -25.35
C ALA A 224 -6.11 1.52 -23.96
N ARG A 225 -6.62 2.75 -23.90
CA ARG A 225 -6.85 3.46 -22.65
C ARG A 225 -8.28 3.96 -22.62
N GLY A 226 -8.97 3.77 -21.51
CA GLY A 226 -10.32 4.29 -21.36
C GLY A 226 -10.73 4.52 -19.92
N ARG A 227 -11.76 5.36 -19.77
CA ARG A 227 -12.28 5.84 -18.50
C ARG A 227 -13.62 5.19 -18.22
N TRP A 228 -13.75 4.63 -17.03
CA TRP A 228 -15.00 4.10 -16.51
C TRP A 228 -15.86 5.21 -15.92
N ALA A 229 -17.17 4.98 -15.77
CA ALA A 229 -18.10 5.93 -15.17
C ALA A 229 -17.71 6.33 -13.72
N SER A 230 -16.96 5.48 -13.01
CA SER A 230 -16.38 5.78 -11.71
C SER A 230 -15.24 6.82 -11.74
N GLY A 231 -14.77 7.20 -12.93
CA GLY A 231 -13.60 8.07 -13.13
C GLY A 231 -12.27 7.31 -13.27
N MET A 232 -12.21 6.06 -12.81
CA MET A 232 -11.05 5.16 -12.93
C MET A 232 -10.63 4.99 -14.39
N VAL A 233 -9.33 5.03 -14.68
CA VAL A 233 -8.79 4.81 -16.02
C VAL A 233 -8.09 3.46 -16.11
N SER A 234 -8.53 2.58 -17.01
CA SER A 234 -7.79 1.35 -17.32
C SER A 234 -6.92 1.53 -18.57
N THR A 235 -5.69 1.02 -18.52
CA THR A 235 -4.77 1.00 -19.68
C THR A 235 -4.30 -0.42 -19.95
N PHE A 236 -4.51 -0.88 -21.17
CA PHE A 236 -3.90 -2.06 -21.78
C PHE A 236 -2.74 -1.61 -22.67
N ASP A 237 -1.56 -2.17 -22.48
CA ASP A 237 -0.37 -1.86 -23.28
C ASP A 237 0.38 -3.16 -23.60
N ALA A 238 0.49 -3.50 -24.88
CA ALA A 238 0.98 -4.78 -25.37
C ALA A 238 2.14 -4.64 -26.36
N VAL A 239 2.98 -5.68 -26.40
CA VAL A 239 4.01 -5.91 -27.40
C VAL A 239 3.78 -7.27 -28.05
N TYR A 240 3.69 -7.29 -29.38
CA TYR A 240 3.57 -8.52 -30.17
C TYR A 240 4.95 -9.16 -30.38
N PHE A 241 5.07 -10.44 -30.04
CA PHE A 241 6.33 -11.20 -30.19
C PHE A 241 6.31 -12.15 -31.38
N ASP A 242 5.15 -12.74 -31.69
CA ASP A 242 4.98 -13.62 -32.85
C ASP A 242 3.62 -13.35 -33.49
N VAL A 243 3.62 -13.14 -34.81
CA VAL A 243 2.43 -12.84 -35.60
C VAL A 243 2.51 -13.69 -36.86
N VAL A 244 1.77 -14.78 -36.88
CA VAL A 244 1.65 -15.67 -38.04
C VAL A 244 0.23 -15.51 -38.58
N PRO A 245 0.06 -14.89 -39.76
CA PRO A 245 -1.25 -14.68 -40.37
C PRO A 245 -2.13 -15.93 -40.31
N ASP A 246 -3.39 -15.72 -39.93
CA ASP A 246 -4.46 -16.71 -39.89
C ASP A 246 -4.21 -17.91 -38.96
N THR A 247 -3.12 -17.89 -38.18
CA THR A 247 -2.62 -19.06 -37.44
C THR A 247 -2.34 -18.74 -35.98
N ARG A 248 -1.60 -17.67 -35.69
CA ARG A 248 -1.10 -17.42 -34.32
C ARG A 248 -0.80 -15.96 -34.02
N LEU A 249 -1.12 -15.55 -32.81
CA LEU A 249 -0.64 -14.31 -32.18
C LEU A 249 -0.04 -14.64 -30.81
N VAL A 250 1.16 -14.15 -30.53
CA VAL A 250 1.77 -14.18 -29.19
C VAL A 250 2.14 -12.75 -28.81
N TYR A 251 1.61 -12.26 -27.69
CA TYR A 251 1.91 -10.94 -27.17
C TYR A 251 2.02 -10.96 -25.65
N ALA A 252 2.84 -10.07 -25.10
CA ALA A 252 2.80 -9.76 -23.67
C ALA A 252 2.16 -8.39 -23.48
N TYR A 253 1.42 -8.22 -22.40
CA TYR A 253 0.77 -6.95 -22.09
C TYR A 253 0.77 -6.64 -20.60
N GLU A 254 0.73 -5.36 -20.30
CA GLU A 254 0.59 -4.82 -18.97
C GLU A 254 -0.81 -4.22 -18.81
N MET A 255 -1.38 -4.38 -17.62
CA MET A 255 -2.61 -3.69 -17.23
C MET A 255 -2.33 -2.69 -16.14
N HIS A 256 -2.89 -1.49 -16.31
CA HIS A 256 -2.87 -0.43 -15.31
C HIS A 256 -4.28 -0.02 -14.94
N LEU A 257 -4.49 0.27 -13.66
CA LEU A 257 -5.62 1.05 -13.14
C LEU A 257 -5.04 2.37 -12.62
N ASP A 258 -5.47 3.47 -13.23
CA ASP A 258 -4.85 4.78 -13.16
C ASP A 258 -3.32 4.71 -13.40
N THR A 259 -2.51 5.04 -12.40
CA THR A 259 -1.05 4.99 -12.47
C THR A 259 -0.48 3.65 -11.98
N ARG A 260 -1.31 2.79 -11.41
CA ARG A 260 -0.90 1.53 -10.78
C ARG A 260 -0.89 0.40 -11.80
N LYS A 261 0.28 -0.23 -11.99
CA LYS A 261 0.39 -1.51 -12.68
C LYS A 261 -0.21 -2.62 -11.81
N ILE A 262 -1.20 -3.34 -12.35
CA ILE A 262 -1.90 -4.41 -11.63
C ILE A 262 -1.53 -5.80 -12.12
N SER A 263 -1.05 -5.93 -13.36
CA SER A 263 -0.60 -7.23 -13.87
C SER A 263 0.31 -7.11 -15.09
N VAL A 264 1.06 -8.17 -15.35
CA VAL A 264 1.70 -8.46 -16.64
C VAL A 264 1.27 -9.86 -17.09
N SER A 265 0.96 -10.02 -18.37
CA SER A 265 0.46 -11.28 -18.90
C SER A 265 1.09 -11.59 -20.25
N VAL A 266 1.32 -12.88 -20.53
CA VAL A 266 1.61 -13.38 -21.88
C VAL A 266 0.38 -14.12 -22.37
N ALA A 267 -0.12 -13.73 -23.54
CA ALA A 267 -1.25 -14.35 -24.21
C ALA A 267 -0.82 -14.97 -25.54
N THR A 268 -1.25 -16.21 -25.75
CA THR A 268 -1.10 -16.93 -27.02
C THR A 268 -2.49 -17.25 -27.56
N ILE A 269 -2.78 -16.81 -28.78
CA ILE A 269 -3.98 -17.16 -29.54
C ILE A 269 -3.55 -18.03 -30.70
N GLU A 270 -4.13 -19.23 -30.82
CA GLU A 270 -3.99 -20.13 -31.95
C GLU A 270 -5.33 -20.26 -32.69
N LEU A 271 -5.28 -20.25 -34.02
CA LEU A 271 -6.43 -20.41 -34.90
C LEU A 271 -6.23 -21.66 -35.75
N ARG A 272 -7.25 -22.54 -35.80
CA ARG A 272 -7.24 -23.73 -36.65
C ARG A 272 -8.55 -23.83 -37.42
N ALA A 273 -8.47 -24.11 -38.71
CA ALA A 273 -9.66 -24.44 -39.49
C ALA A 273 -10.28 -25.74 -38.95
N LYS A 274 -11.58 -25.71 -38.63
CA LYS A 274 -12.31 -26.87 -38.14
C LYS A 274 -13.80 -26.72 -38.48
N ASP A 275 -14.39 -27.78 -39.03
CA ASP A 275 -15.83 -27.87 -39.34
C ASP A 275 -16.37 -26.68 -40.16
N GLY A 276 -15.60 -26.22 -41.15
CA GLY A 276 -15.96 -25.07 -41.99
C GLY A 276 -15.81 -23.69 -41.33
N GLY A 277 -15.34 -23.64 -40.08
CA GLY A 277 -15.07 -22.41 -39.33
C GLY A 277 -13.68 -22.41 -38.68
N THR A 278 -13.57 -21.73 -37.54
CA THR A 278 -12.32 -21.60 -36.77
C THR A 278 -12.49 -22.12 -35.36
N HIS A 279 -11.63 -23.05 -34.97
CA HIS A 279 -11.37 -23.37 -33.57
C HIS A 279 -10.27 -22.42 -33.07
N LEU A 280 -10.66 -21.49 -32.20
CA LEU A 280 -9.75 -20.58 -31.51
C LEU A 280 -9.40 -21.17 -30.15
N VAL A 281 -8.11 -21.16 -29.84
CA VAL A 281 -7.58 -21.47 -28.52
C VAL A 281 -6.81 -20.25 -28.03
N MET A 282 -7.14 -19.76 -26.83
CA MET A 282 -6.38 -18.73 -26.14
C MET A 282 -5.84 -19.28 -24.83
N THR A 283 -4.53 -19.18 -24.62
CA THR A 283 -3.90 -19.46 -23.33
C THR A 283 -3.26 -18.18 -22.82
N GLU A 284 -3.55 -17.82 -21.56
CA GLU A 284 -2.95 -16.66 -20.91
C GLU A 284 -2.27 -17.08 -19.61
N GLN A 285 -1.06 -16.56 -19.40
CA GLN A 285 -0.28 -16.71 -18.18
C GLN A 285 -0.06 -15.32 -17.58
N GLY A 286 -0.59 -15.09 -16.39
CA GLY A 286 -0.58 -13.79 -15.71
C GLY A 286 0.25 -13.79 -14.43
N ALA A 287 0.91 -12.66 -14.18
CA ALA A 287 1.47 -12.26 -12.90
C ALA A 287 0.68 -11.03 -12.40
N TYR A 288 -0.04 -11.18 -11.29
CA TYR A 288 -0.86 -10.13 -10.69
C TYR A 288 -0.18 -9.55 -9.47
N LEU A 289 -0.14 -8.22 -9.38
CA LEU A 289 0.84 -7.51 -8.56
C LEU A 289 0.22 -6.83 -7.35
N ASP A 290 0.98 -6.87 -6.27
CA ASP A 290 0.86 -5.98 -5.11
C ASP A 290 -0.52 -6.03 -4.43
N GLY A 291 -1.06 -7.23 -4.25
CA GLY A 291 -2.36 -7.47 -3.60
C GLY A 291 -3.57 -7.49 -4.54
N TYR A 292 -3.37 -7.38 -5.85
CA TYR A 292 -4.40 -7.71 -6.84
C TYR A 292 -4.33 -9.22 -7.10
N ASP A 293 -5.23 -10.03 -6.54
CA ASP A 293 -5.28 -11.48 -6.83
C ASP A 293 -6.12 -11.82 -8.09
N ASP A 294 -6.73 -10.79 -8.68
CA ASP A 294 -7.67 -10.82 -9.81
C ASP A 294 -8.97 -11.62 -9.57
N ALA A 295 -9.02 -12.56 -8.63
CA ALA A 295 -10.16 -13.40 -8.30
C ALA A 295 -10.83 -14.02 -9.54
N GLY A 296 -10.05 -14.33 -10.58
CA GLY A 296 -10.49 -14.81 -11.89
C GLY A 296 -11.24 -13.77 -12.75
N SER A 297 -11.18 -12.49 -12.40
CA SER A 297 -11.79 -11.40 -13.16
C SER A 297 -11.22 -11.30 -14.57
N ARG A 298 -9.92 -11.54 -14.74
CA ARG A 298 -9.25 -11.61 -16.03
C ARG A 298 -9.84 -12.71 -16.90
N GLU A 299 -9.95 -13.92 -16.38
CA GLU A 299 -10.49 -15.04 -17.14
C GLU A 299 -11.93 -14.76 -17.57
N ARG A 300 -12.78 -14.28 -16.65
CA ARG A 300 -14.18 -13.91 -16.96
C ARG A 300 -14.26 -12.78 -17.98
N GLY A 301 -13.43 -11.75 -17.85
CA GLY A 301 -13.34 -10.65 -18.80
C GLY A 301 -12.93 -11.13 -20.19
N THR A 302 -11.92 -12.00 -20.27
CA THR A 302 -11.48 -12.60 -21.53
C THR A 302 -12.55 -13.50 -22.14
N GLN A 303 -13.29 -14.28 -21.35
CA GLN A 303 -14.45 -15.04 -21.84
C GLN A 303 -15.48 -14.12 -22.50
N HIS A 304 -15.85 -13.02 -21.83
CA HIS A 304 -16.78 -12.04 -22.37
C HIS A 304 -16.26 -11.41 -23.68
N LEU A 305 -14.98 -11.06 -23.73
CA LEU A 305 -14.35 -10.51 -24.94
C LEU A 305 -14.32 -11.50 -26.11
N LEU A 306 -14.07 -12.79 -25.85
CA LEU A 306 -14.12 -13.81 -26.89
C LEU A 306 -15.56 -14.08 -27.38
N ASP A 307 -16.56 -13.92 -26.52
CA ASP A 307 -17.96 -13.99 -26.95
C ASP A 307 -18.33 -12.78 -27.82
N ALA A 308 -17.89 -11.58 -27.42
CA ALA A 308 -18.05 -10.35 -28.21
C ALA A 308 -17.34 -10.42 -29.56
N LEU A 309 -16.13 -10.99 -29.61
CA LEU A 309 -15.41 -11.29 -30.86
C LEU A 309 -16.28 -12.15 -31.75
N GLY A 310 -16.84 -13.24 -31.22
CA GLY A 310 -17.76 -14.13 -31.94
C GLY A 310 -18.95 -13.39 -32.53
N ALA A 311 -19.61 -12.54 -31.74
CA ALA A 311 -20.72 -11.73 -32.21
C ALA A 311 -20.33 -10.74 -33.32
N SER A 312 -19.14 -10.13 -33.24
CA SER A 312 -18.64 -9.20 -34.27
C SER A 312 -18.26 -9.85 -35.59
N LEU A 313 -18.20 -11.18 -35.63
CA LEU A 313 -17.91 -11.97 -36.83
C LEU A 313 -19.18 -12.33 -37.60
N ALA A 314 -20.38 -12.17 -37.02
CA ALA A 314 -21.62 -12.25 -37.79
C ALA A 314 -21.70 -11.07 -38.77
N ASP A 315 -22.20 -11.33 -39.98
CA ASP A 315 -22.49 -10.29 -40.98
C ASP A 315 -23.72 -9.45 -40.58
#